data_AF-A0A8S1SBY1-F1
#
_entry.id   AF-A0A8S1SBY1-F1
#
_cell.length_a   1.000
_cell.length_b   1.000
_cell.length_c   1.000
_cell.angle_alpha   90.00
_cell.angle_beta   90.00
_cell.angle_gamma   90.00
#
_symmetry.space_group_name_H-M   'P 1'
#
loop_
_entity.id
_entity.type
_entity.pdbx_description
1 polymer ?
#
loop_
_entity_poly.entity_id
_entity_poly.type
_entity_poly.pdbx_seq_one_letter_code
_entity_poly.pdbx_strand_id
1 'polypeptide(L)'
;MKTLRLRFLTRVNSFGKKLISSSDYFAQQPQLRIQKQKKFSTTLGAFMTYCIITVCIIQLISQIQDIFDKNHPNVITSEFQLFNTDEYILYPHNYTVALALTNGKLQTIQGQNLYFNISIMNCKRQRYINETNGQKIPKLDCYYYPVEECTDKHFPSEFQQKYFKSFNKSGLYCAKISNWNERPIKLQGTPQSDVFQYIDIFISKCKNNTEYQNCSSDQDINSLLSGNYLAIHSSDSLTKMQEYKNSFEKIISAQYYFYSVSITKTMLSQLKLIEVLSDIGLLTTNIQKEFSFQQLTVKEASEVYNNQYIFKYGIIIDQRMAQYSRTYQKLQNAFSNIGGLFQVLSLISQIFLNPFTTFLTEIEMANEYFRFESNSKGKKNNHKHQKQKSFFIPQDQCQEIVEDELPNTSGRVQKEKQKQIIQSNRLENSIDIQKFLNYQQLHQKMSKQVIFQLAICCNRQKNKQIHYAIDKVMSKLDVSFIIQKLQELDKLKYLLLSNDQINLFNYIPKPLIPFGVFEQEFQENIQNLEQKISYKLILDDEKSEITKINDAFKSYQNLKLKQYLSQTDKQILEFLDDEIKCTFDQLFVQNFRGLESREKRPVLDMESICESRFPVRDSMVES
;
A
#
# COMPACT_ATOMS: atom_id res chain seq x y z
N MET A 1 37.09 0.51 24.30
CA MET A 1 35.80 -0.15 23.93
C MET A 1 34.54 0.63 24.31
N LYS A 2 34.48 1.41 25.41
CA LYS A 2 33.28 2.21 25.76
C LYS A 2 33.02 3.42 24.83
N THR A 3 34.06 3.97 24.21
CA THR A 3 33.99 5.12 23.30
C THR A 3 33.48 4.78 21.89
N LEU A 4 33.62 3.53 21.44
CA LEU A 4 33.08 3.08 20.14
C LEU A 4 31.58 2.77 20.21
N ARG A 5 31.05 2.28 21.35
CA ARG A 5 29.62 2.03 21.53
C ARG A 5 28.77 3.30 21.50
N LEU A 6 29.28 4.42 22.06
CA LEU A 6 28.56 5.70 22.01
C LEU A 6 28.48 6.27 20.58
N ARG A 7 29.57 6.17 19.78
CA ARG A 7 29.56 6.66 18.39
C ARG A 7 28.66 5.83 17.47
N PHE A 8 28.52 4.53 17.70
CA PHE A 8 27.65 3.66 16.92
C PHE A 8 26.16 3.93 17.24
N LEU A 9 25.81 4.08 18.52
CA LEU A 9 24.45 4.42 18.94
C LEU A 9 24.01 5.81 18.46
N THR A 10 24.90 6.81 18.40
CA THR A 10 24.57 8.14 17.86
C THR A 10 24.40 8.14 16.33
N ARG A 11 25.16 7.32 15.60
CA ARG A 11 25.06 7.23 14.12
C ARG A 11 23.79 6.51 13.67
N VAL A 12 23.42 5.42 14.35
CA VAL A 12 22.16 4.69 14.12
C VAL A 12 20.94 5.57 14.42
N ASN A 13 21.03 6.43 15.45
CA ASN A 13 19.96 7.39 15.76
C ASN A 13 19.79 8.48 14.68
N SER A 14 20.87 8.90 14.00
CA SER A 14 20.79 9.89 12.92
C SER A 14 20.21 9.30 11.62
N PHE A 15 20.57 8.06 11.29
CA PHE A 15 20.09 7.37 10.10
C PHE A 15 18.63 6.92 10.25
N GLY A 16 18.26 6.39 11.42
CA GLY A 16 16.88 6.05 11.76
C GLY A 16 15.96 7.27 11.71
N LYS A 17 16.39 8.42 12.24
CA LYS A 17 15.60 9.68 12.13
C LYS A 17 15.39 10.13 10.69
N LYS A 18 16.41 10.02 9.83
CA LYS A 18 16.32 10.41 8.41
C LYS A 18 15.42 9.48 7.59
N LEU A 19 15.44 8.18 7.90
CA LEU A 19 14.53 7.18 7.30
C LEU A 19 13.08 7.41 7.74
N ILE A 20 12.85 7.63 9.04
CA ILE A 20 11.51 7.92 9.59
C ILE A 20 10.94 9.19 8.97
N SER A 21 11.74 10.25 8.84
CA SER A 21 11.28 11.50 8.25
C SER A 21 10.98 11.42 6.75
N SER A 22 11.65 10.52 6.03
CA SER A 22 11.43 10.33 4.59
C SER A 22 10.27 9.38 4.27
N SER A 23 9.93 8.49 5.20
CA SER A 23 8.94 7.43 4.97
C SER A 23 7.53 7.82 5.43
N ASP A 24 7.37 8.95 6.11
CA ASP A 24 6.07 9.46 6.53
C ASP A 24 5.30 10.02 5.32
N TYR A 25 4.38 9.23 4.78
CA TYR A 25 3.50 9.63 3.68
C TYR A 25 2.58 10.79 4.08
N PHE A 26 2.25 10.92 5.37
CA PHE A 26 1.34 11.91 5.93
C PHE A 26 2.05 13.20 6.38
N ALA A 27 3.34 13.35 6.09
CA ALA A 27 4.11 14.52 6.47
C ALA A 27 3.57 15.81 5.78
N GLN A 28 3.30 16.84 6.59
CA GLN A 28 2.77 18.11 6.10
C GLN A 28 3.88 19.00 5.53
N GLN A 29 3.59 19.68 4.43
CA GLN A 29 4.45 20.74 3.90
C GLN A 29 3.98 22.07 4.50
N PRO A 30 4.80 22.76 5.32
CA PRO A 30 4.42 24.08 5.80
C PRO A 30 4.37 25.09 4.63
N GLN A 31 3.41 26.02 4.66
CA GLN A 31 3.23 27.02 3.59
C GLN A 31 4.42 27.98 3.44
N LEU A 32 5.13 28.26 4.54
CA LEU A 32 6.42 28.93 4.56
C LEU A 32 7.49 27.98 5.11
N ARG A 33 8.69 27.96 4.51
CA ARG A 33 9.78 27.08 4.96
C ARG A 33 10.24 27.49 6.36
N ILE A 34 9.85 26.72 7.37
CA ILE A 34 10.29 26.89 8.75
C ILE A 34 11.49 25.98 9.00
N GLN A 35 12.52 26.48 9.70
CA GLN A 35 13.76 25.75 10.02
C GLN A 35 14.53 25.14 8.82
N LYS A 36 14.39 25.69 7.62
CA LYS A 36 14.99 25.15 6.38
C LYS A 36 14.53 23.71 6.03
N GLN A 37 13.48 23.17 6.66
CA GLN A 37 12.92 21.85 6.36
C GLN A 37 11.74 21.94 5.38
N LYS A 38 11.64 20.97 4.46
CA LYS A 38 10.58 20.93 3.43
C LYS A 38 9.29 20.23 3.89
N LYS A 39 9.37 19.36 4.89
CA LYS A 39 8.25 18.54 5.40
C LYS A 39 8.37 18.38 6.90
N PHE A 40 7.26 18.53 7.61
CA PHE A 40 7.15 18.15 9.02
C PHE A 40 6.64 16.71 9.10
N SER A 41 7.53 15.78 9.45
CA SER A 41 7.24 14.36 9.59
C SER A 41 7.04 13.98 11.05
N THR A 42 6.08 13.10 11.33
CA THR A 42 5.83 12.57 12.67
C THR A 42 6.19 11.10 12.77
N THR A 43 6.64 10.66 13.95
CA THR A 43 6.91 9.24 14.21
C THR A 43 5.64 8.38 14.11
N LEU A 44 4.48 8.96 14.46
CA LEU A 44 3.18 8.31 14.34
C LEU A 44 2.75 8.14 12.88
N GLY A 45 2.93 9.16 12.03
CA GLY A 45 2.65 9.07 10.60
C GLY A 45 3.53 8.06 9.89
N ALA A 46 4.83 7.98 10.24
CA ALA A 46 5.71 6.93 9.75
C ALA A 46 5.23 5.52 10.15
N PHE A 47 4.83 5.32 11.41
CA PHE A 47 4.27 4.04 11.88
C PHE A 47 3.02 3.64 11.11
N MET A 48 2.06 4.55 10.95
CA MET A 48 0.84 4.29 10.17
C MET A 48 1.15 3.95 8.71
N THR A 49 2.13 4.64 8.10
CA THR A 49 2.57 4.34 6.73
C THR A 49 3.10 2.91 6.62
N TYR A 50 3.92 2.46 7.58
CA TYR A 50 4.39 1.06 7.63
C TYR A 50 3.26 0.07 7.82
N CYS A 51 2.26 0.36 8.68
CA CYS A 51 1.09 -0.50 8.85
C CYS A 51 0.31 -0.67 7.55
N ILE A 52 0.03 0.43 6.84
CA ILE A 52 -0.70 0.40 5.56
C ILE A 52 0.07 -0.41 4.52
N ILE A 53 1.38 -0.16 4.37
CA ILE A 53 2.23 -0.91 3.45
C ILE A 53 2.22 -2.40 3.78
N THR A 54 2.32 -2.76 5.07
CA THR A 54 2.32 -4.16 5.52
C THR A 54 1.00 -4.85 5.17
N VAL A 55 -0.14 -4.21 5.43
CA VAL A 55 -1.47 -4.74 5.06
C VAL A 55 -1.60 -4.89 3.54
N CYS A 56 -1.12 -3.92 2.76
CA CYS A 56 -1.14 -3.99 1.30
C CYS A 56 -0.25 -5.12 0.76
N ILE A 57 0.92 -5.36 1.37
CA ILE A 57 1.81 -6.48 0.98
C ILE A 57 1.16 -7.82 1.30
N ILE A 58 0.55 -7.98 2.49
CA ILE A 58 -0.15 -9.22 2.85
C ILE A 58 -1.28 -9.51 1.85
N GLN A 59 -2.07 -8.49 1.53
CA GLN A 59 -3.15 -8.62 0.53
C GLN A 59 -2.63 -8.91 -0.88
N LEU A 60 -1.51 -8.29 -1.29
CA LEU A 60 -0.86 -8.57 -2.56
C LEU A 60 -0.43 -10.04 -2.65
N ILE A 61 0.20 -10.57 -1.59
CA ILE A 61 0.63 -11.96 -1.56
C ILE A 61 -0.58 -12.90 -1.66
N SER A 62 -1.66 -12.64 -0.92
CA SER A 62 -2.89 -13.43 -0.98
C SER A 62 -3.48 -13.46 -2.40
N GLN A 63 -3.63 -12.29 -3.03
CA GLN A 63 -4.22 -12.23 -4.37
C GLN A 63 -3.32 -12.85 -5.44
N ILE A 64 -2.00 -12.76 -5.29
CA ILE A 64 -1.06 -13.45 -6.18
C ILE A 64 -1.21 -14.97 -6.04
N GLN A 65 -1.34 -15.49 -4.81
CA GLN A 65 -1.61 -16.92 -4.59
C GLN A 65 -2.92 -17.35 -5.26
N ASP A 66 -3.99 -16.59 -5.08
CA ASP A 66 -5.29 -16.88 -5.72
C ASP A 66 -5.20 -16.90 -7.26
N ILE A 67 -4.39 -16.02 -7.86
CA ILE A 67 -4.15 -15.98 -9.31
C ILE A 67 -3.38 -17.23 -9.79
N PHE A 68 -2.35 -17.66 -9.05
CA PHE A 68 -1.55 -18.83 -9.43
C PHE A 68 -2.32 -20.14 -9.21
N ASP A 69 -3.02 -20.26 -8.09
CA ASP A 69 -3.82 -21.43 -7.75
C ASP A 69 -5.13 -21.48 -8.55
N LYS A 70 -5.51 -20.35 -9.19
CA LYS A 70 -6.76 -20.20 -9.96
C LYS A 70 -7.98 -20.60 -9.13
N ASN A 71 -7.98 -20.15 -7.89
CA ASN A 71 -9.09 -20.35 -6.97
C ASN A 71 -10.18 -19.32 -7.22
N HIS A 72 -11.41 -19.63 -6.81
CA HIS A 72 -12.55 -18.72 -6.82
C HIS A 72 -12.84 -18.06 -8.20
N PRO A 73 -13.09 -18.84 -9.27
CA PRO A 73 -13.48 -18.25 -10.54
C PRO A 73 -14.82 -17.53 -10.46
N ASN A 74 -14.95 -16.45 -11.21
CA ASN A 74 -16.23 -15.81 -11.48
C ASN A 74 -16.94 -16.60 -12.60
N VAL A 75 -18.12 -17.12 -12.29
CA VAL A 75 -18.91 -17.97 -13.21
C VAL A 75 -20.20 -17.26 -13.57
N ILE A 76 -20.42 -17.06 -14.87
CA ILE A 76 -21.66 -16.53 -15.43
C ILE A 76 -22.34 -17.64 -16.21
N THR A 77 -23.65 -17.83 -15.99
CA THR A 77 -24.44 -18.86 -16.64
C THR A 77 -25.44 -18.24 -17.60
N SER A 78 -25.49 -18.71 -18.83
CA SER A 78 -26.53 -18.37 -19.80
C SER A 78 -27.15 -19.64 -20.40
N GLU A 79 -28.41 -19.54 -20.79
CA GLU A 79 -29.10 -20.59 -21.55
C GLU A 79 -29.62 -20.02 -22.85
N PHE A 80 -29.48 -20.78 -23.94
CA PHE A 80 -30.04 -20.44 -25.24
C PHE A 80 -30.64 -21.65 -25.92
N GLN A 81 -31.56 -21.40 -26.84
CA GLN A 81 -32.21 -22.44 -27.62
C GLN A 81 -31.50 -22.66 -28.94
N LEU A 82 -31.04 -23.89 -29.18
CA LEU A 82 -30.48 -24.31 -30.46
C LEU A 82 -31.48 -25.15 -31.23
N PHE A 83 -31.84 -24.68 -32.42
CA PHE A 83 -32.66 -25.48 -33.35
C PHE A 83 -31.80 -26.43 -34.17
N ASN A 84 -30.63 -26.03 -34.64
CA ASN A 84 -29.70 -26.90 -35.35
C ASN A 84 -28.43 -27.04 -34.51
N THR A 85 -27.96 -28.27 -34.35
CA THR A 85 -26.72 -28.56 -33.64
C THR A 85 -25.76 -29.34 -34.53
N ASP A 86 -24.49 -29.27 -34.19
CA ASP A 86 -23.46 -30.10 -34.82
C ASP A 86 -23.69 -31.59 -34.52
N GLU A 87 -23.05 -32.44 -35.32
CA GLU A 87 -23.12 -33.89 -35.16
C GLU A 87 -22.20 -34.31 -34.00
N TYR A 88 -22.77 -34.87 -32.93
CA TYR A 88 -22.03 -35.36 -31.77
C TYR A 88 -21.86 -36.87 -31.81
N ILE A 89 -20.61 -37.31 -31.82
CA ILE A 89 -20.26 -38.73 -31.92
C ILE A 89 -20.06 -39.31 -30.52
N LEU A 90 -20.82 -40.35 -30.20
CA LEU A 90 -20.77 -41.08 -28.95
C LEU A 90 -19.90 -42.33 -29.12
N TYR A 91 -18.69 -42.29 -28.58
CA TYR A 91 -17.79 -43.45 -28.56
C TYR A 91 -17.93 -44.26 -27.27
N PRO A 92 -17.62 -45.56 -27.29
CA PRO A 92 -17.67 -46.43 -26.10
C PRO A 92 -16.81 -45.93 -24.92
N HIS A 93 -15.72 -45.20 -25.19
CA HIS A 93 -14.86 -44.63 -24.14
C HIS A 93 -15.43 -43.35 -23.52
N ASN A 94 -16.32 -42.64 -24.22
CA ASN A 94 -16.87 -41.37 -23.76
C ASN A 94 -18.32 -41.47 -23.28
N TYR A 95 -19.05 -42.49 -23.72
CA TYR A 95 -20.46 -42.68 -23.44
C TYR A 95 -20.78 -44.15 -23.23
N THR A 96 -21.52 -44.42 -22.16
CA THR A 96 -21.99 -45.74 -21.77
C THR A 96 -23.50 -45.77 -21.83
N VAL A 97 -24.07 -46.85 -22.39
CA VAL A 97 -25.45 -47.26 -22.18
C VAL A 97 -25.46 -48.76 -21.99
N ALA A 98 -25.92 -49.20 -20.84
CA ALA A 98 -26.07 -50.61 -20.51
C ALA A 98 -27.46 -50.85 -19.89
N LEU A 99 -28.08 -51.97 -20.24
CA LEU A 99 -29.49 -52.25 -19.96
C LEU A 99 -29.61 -53.57 -19.22
N ALA A 100 -30.43 -53.64 -18.18
CA ALA A 100 -30.77 -54.90 -17.53
C ALA A 100 -32.26 -54.94 -17.20
N LEU A 101 -32.93 -56.03 -17.54
CA LEU A 101 -34.26 -56.32 -17.01
C LEU A 101 -34.06 -56.95 -15.64
N THR A 102 -34.83 -56.52 -14.64
CA THR A 102 -34.68 -56.98 -13.26
C THR A 102 -36.01 -57.38 -12.66
N ASN A 103 -35.99 -58.39 -11.80
CA ASN A 103 -37.18 -58.82 -11.08
C ASN A 103 -37.57 -57.80 -9.98
N GLY A 104 -38.71 -58.02 -9.30
CA GLY A 104 -39.13 -57.19 -8.16
C GLY A 104 -38.14 -57.11 -6.99
N LYS A 105 -37.08 -57.95 -6.97
CA LYS A 105 -35.96 -57.91 -6.01
C LYS A 105 -34.68 -57.28 -6.59
N LEU A 106 -34.76 -56.62 -7.76
CA LEU A 106 -33.66 -56.00 -8.48
C LEU A 106 -32.54 -56.96 -8.94
N GLN A 107 -32.85 -58.26 -9.09
CA GLN A 107 -31.92 -59.22 -9.67
C GLN A 107 -32.12 -59.29 -11.19
N THR A 108 -31.01 -59.34 -11.94
CA THR A 108 -31.00 -59.40 -13.40
C THR A 108 -31.68 -60.65 -13.95
N ILE A 109 -32.57 -60.47 -14.92
CA ILE A 109 -33.26 -61.54 -15.64
C ILE A 109 -32.42 -61.90 -16.87
N GLN A 110 -32.08 -63.19 -16.97
CA GLN A 110 -31.38 -63.75 -18.13
C GLN A 110 -32.37 -64.27 -19.17
N GLY A 111 -31.90 -64.41 -20.42
CA GLY A 111 -32.69 -65.03 -21.50
C GLY A 111 -33.13 -64.06 -22.59
N GLN A 112 -32.24 -63.14 -22.98
CA GLN A 112 -32.32 -62.45 -24.27
C GLN A 112 -32.47 -63.48 -25.40
N ASN A 113 -33.34 -63.19 -26.36
CA ASN A 113 -33.78 -64.08 -27.43
C ASN A 113 -34.55 -65.33 -26.98
N LEU A 114 -34.79 -65.56 -25.68
CA LEU A 114 -35.66 -66.63 -25.19
C LEU A 114 -36.99 -66.08 -24.66
N TYR A 115 -36.92 -65.04 -23.85
CA TYR A 115 -38.10 -64.40 -23.23
C TYR A 115 -38.37 -63.00 -23.80
N PHE A 116 -37.31 -62.23 -24.08
CA PHE A 116 -37.40 -60.86 -24.58
C PHE A 116 -36.33 -60.59 -25.63
N ASN A 117 -36.53 -59.55 -26.42
CA ASN A 117 -35.57 -59.07 -27.39
C ASN A 117 -35.34 -57.56 -27.22
N ILE A 118 -34.09 -57.18 -26.94
CA ILE A 118 -33.58 -55.82 -26.94
C ILE A 118 -33.04 -55.46 -28.34
N SER A 119 -33.53 -54.36 -28.91
CA SER A 119 -32.96 -53.77 -30.13
C SER A 119 -32.56 -52.33 -29.91
N ILE A 120 -31.36 -51.95 -30.38
CA ILE A 120 -30.84 -50.58 -30.31
C ILE A 120 -30.74 -50.06 -31.73
N MET A 121 -31.35 -48.91 -32.01
CA MET A 121 -31.25 -48.25 -33.31
C MET A 121 -30.75 -46.81 -33.19
N ASN A 122 -29.94 -46.39 -34.15
CA ASN A 122 -29.59 -44.98 -34.34
C ASN A 122 -30.22 -44.52 -35.65
N CYS A 123 -31.16 -43.58 -35.53
CA CYS A 123 -31.97 -43.10 -36.66
C CYS A 123 -31.61 -41.66 -36.98
N LYS A 124 -31.45 -41.36 -38.27
CA LYS A 124 -31.20 -40.04 -38.82
C LYS A 124 -32.37 -39.63 -39.72
N ARG A 125 -33.11 -38.61 -39.31
CA ARG A 125 -34.19 -37.98 -40.07
C ARG A 125 -33.66 -36.73 -40.76
N GLN A 126 -33.73 -36.66 -42.08
CA GLN A 126 -33.34 -35.49 -42.87
C GLN A 126 -34.54 -34.96 -43.64
N ARG A 127 -34.80 -33.64 -43.58
CA ARG A 127 -35.84 -32.98 -44.36
C ARG A 127 -35.25 -32.45 -45.67
N TYR A 128 -35.71 -32.98 -46.78
CA TYR A 128 -35.34 -32.52 -48.12
C TYR A 128 -36.46 -31.63 -48.69
N ILE A 129 -36.10 -30.56 -49.38
CA ILE A 129 -37.07 -29.73 -50.09
C ILE A 129 -37.35 -30.42 -51.42
N ASN A 130 -38.60 -30.75 -51.68
CA ASN A 130 -38.99 -31.30 -52.97
C ASN A 130 -38.98 -30.17 -54.02
N GLU A 131 -38.15 -30.31 -55.06
CA GLU A 131 -37.93 -29.30 -56.10
C GLU A 131 -39.21 -28.94 -56.88
N THR A 132 -40.21 -29.84 -56.91
CA THR A 132 -41.47 -29.63 -57.63
C THR A 132 -42.54 -28.89 -56.83
N ASN A 133 -42.60 -29.07 -55.50
CA ASN A 133 -43.70 -28.55 -54.66
C ASN A 133 -43.22 -27.63 -53.52
N GLY A 134 -41.91 -27.42 -53.36
CA GLY A 134 -41.32 -26.64 -52.26
C GLY A 134 -41.53 -27.23 -50.85
N GLN A 135 -42.21 -28.39 -50.74
CA GLN A 135 -42.54 -29.03 -49.46
C GLN A 135 -41.34 -29.82 -48.91
N LYS A 136 -41.14 -29.75 -47.59
CA LYS A 136 -40.11 -30.51 -46.88
C LYS A 136 -40.56 -31.95 -46.64
N ILE A 137 -39.97 -32.92 -47.32
CA ILE A 137 -40.23 -34.35 -47.14
C ILE A 137 -39.17 -34.96 -46.19
N PRO A 138 -39.57 -35.64 -45.11
CA PRO A 138 -38.63 -36.32 -44.22
C PRO A 138 -38.20 -37.67 -44.80
N LYS A 139 -36.88 -37.91 -44.91
CA LYS A 139 -36.27 -39.23 -45.14
C LYS A 139 -35.70 -39.73 -43.82
N LEU A 140 -36.02 -40.97 -43.46
CA LEU A 140 -35.53 -41.63 -42.25
C LEU A 140 -34.55 -42.76 -42.63
N ASP A 141 -33.33 -42.69 -42.12
CA ASP A 141 -32.32 -43.75 -42.23
C ASP A 141 -32.01 -44.29 -40.82
N CYS A 142 -32.20 -45.59 -40.59
CA CYS A 142 -32.00 -46.20 -39.28
C CYS A 142 -31.03 -47.38 -39.39
N TYR A 143 -30.07 -47.44 -38.47
CA TYR A 143 -29.15 -48.55 -38.35
C TYR A 143 -29.35 -49.27 -37.03
N TYR A 144 -29.43 -50.60 -37.09
CA TYR A 144 -29.64 -51.47 -35.95
C TYR A 144 -28.29 -51.98 -35.43
N TYR A 145 -28.04 -51.78 -34.13
CA TYR A 145 -26.88 -52.33 -33.45
C TYR A 145 -27.26 -53.66 -32.82
N PRO A 146 -26.54 -54.74 -33.14
CA PRO A 146 -26.72 -56.01 -32.45
C PRO A 146 -26.33 -55.86 -30.97
N VAL A 147 -27.04 -56.56 -30.11
CA VAL A 147 -26.89 -56.49 -28.66
C VAL A 147 -26.22 -57.77 -28.16
N GLU A 148 -25.27 -57.63 -27.24
CA GLU A 148 -24.58 -58.73 -26.56
C GLU A 148 -24.45 -58.46 -25.06
N GLU A 149 -24.07 -59.48 -24.29
CA GLU A 149 -23.81 -59.28 -22.86
C GLU A 149 -22.58 -58.40 -22.64
N CYS A 150 -22.69 -57.44 -21.72
CA CYS A 150 -21.63 -56.49 -21.43
C CYS A 150 -20.45 -57.20 -20.76
N THR A 151 -19.30 -57.15 -21.42
CA THR A 151 -18.00 -57.53 -20.88
C THR A 151 -17.16 -56.31 -20.50
N ASP A 152 -16.02 -56.50 -19.81
CA ASP A 152 -15.08 -55.42 -19.49
C ASP A 152 -14.61 -54.62 -20.72
N LYS A 153 -14.62 -55.22 -21.91
CA LYS A 153 -14.27 -54.55 -23.16
C LYS A 153 -15.23 -53.41 -23.53
N HIS A 154 -16.46 -53.44 -23.01
CA HIS A 154 -17.45 -52.39 -23.23
C HIS A 154 -17.21 -51.16 -22.34
N PHE A 155 -16.34 -51.27 -21.34
CA PHE A 155 -16.07 -50.24 -20.35
C PHE A 155 -14.57 -49.88 -20.34
N PRO A 156 -14.04 -49.29 -21.42
CA PRO A 156 -12.60 -49.03 -21.55
C PRO A 156 -12.06 -47.93 -20.61
N SER A 157 -12.89 -46.99 -20.15
CA SER A 157 -12.47 -45.84 -19.36
C SER A 157 -12.41 -46.13 -17.86
N GLU A 158 -11.49 -45.48 -17.14
CA GLU A 158 -11.27 -45.70 -15.70
C GLU A 158 -12.53 -45.48 -14.85
N PHE A 159 -13.31 -44.43 -15.13
CA PHE A 159 -14.57 -44.17 -14.41
C PHE A 159 -15.63 -45.25 -14.64
N GLN A 160 -15.66 -45.86 -15.83
CA GLN A 160 -16.58 -46.93 -16.18
C GLN A 160 -16.18 -48.21 -15.44
N GLN A 161 -14.89 -48.56 -15.47
CA GLN A 161 -14.36 -49.72 -14.75
C GLN A 161 -14.60 -49.60 -13.25
N LYS A 162 -14.35 -48.42 -12.66
CA LYS A 162 -14.59 -48.15 -11.25
C LYS A 162 -16.05 -48.39 -10.87
N TYR A 163 -16.99 -47.96 -11.71
CA TYR A 163 -18.42 -48.17 -11.49
C TYR A 163 -18.82 -49.64 -11.63
N PHE A 164 -18.46 -50.31 -12.73
CA PHE A 164 -18.92 -51.68 -13.02
C PHE A 164 -18.14 -52.79 -12.28
N LYS A 165 -17.05 -52.47 -11.56
CA LYS A 165 -16.29 -53.46 -10.77
C LYS A 165 -17.11 -54.09 -9.63
N SER A 166 -18.07 -53.35 -9.06
CA SER A 166 -18.90 -53.83 -7.96
C SER A 166 -20.15 -54.60 -8.39
N PHE A 167 -20.42 -54.71 -9.69
CA PHE A 167 -21.65 -55.32 -10.21
C PHE A 167 -21.39 -56.66 -10.87
N ASN A 168 -22.34 -57.59 -10.73
CA ASN A 168 -22.40 -58.76 -11.59
C ASN A 168 -22.91 -58.30 -12.97
N LYS A 169 -22.11 -58.55 -14.01
CA LYS A 169 -22.41 -58.13 -15.39
C LYS A 169 -23.30 -59.13 -16.14
N SER A 170 -23.54 -60.31 -15.57
CA SER A 170 -24.46 -61.29 -16.15
C SER A 170 -25.85 -60.69 -16.29
N GLY A 171 -26.42 -60.69 -17.50
CA GLY A 171 -27.74 -60.09 -17.80
C GLY A 171 -27.76 -58.58 -17.95
N LEU A 172 -26.58 -57.97 -18.03
CA LEU A 172 -26.41 -56.62 -18.51
C LEU A 172 -26.11 -56.67 -20.01
N TYR A 173 -26.87 -55.91 -20.80
CA TYR A 173 -26.81 -55.93 -22.26
C TYR A 173 -26.30 -54.60 -22.82
N CYS A 174 -25.38 -54.69 -23.78
CA CYS A 174 -24.70 -53.59 -24.43
C CYS A 174 -24.78 -53.73 -25.96
N ALA A 175 -24.65 -52.62 -26.69
CA ALA A 175 -24.43 -52.69 -28.13
C ALA A 175 -23.06 -53.33 -28.41
N LYS A 176 -23.01 -54.23 -29.38
CA LYS A 176 -21.80 -54.95 -29.78
C LYS A 176 -20.68 -53.99 -30.15
N ILE A 177 -19.53 -54.15 -29.49
CA ILE A 177 -18.42 -53.19 -29.56
C ILE A 177 -17.83 -53.03 -30.97
N SER A 178 -17.80 -54.09 -31.78
CA SER A 178 -17.28 -54.05 -33.15
C SER A 178 -18.12 -53.13 -34.04
N ASN A 179 -19.45 -53.28 -33.98
CA ASN A 179 -20.36 -52.47 -34.78
C ASN A 179 -20.42 -51.02 -34.30
N TRP A 180 -20.31 -50.79 -32.98
CA TRP A 180 -20.22 -49.43 -32.43
C TRP A 180 -18.94 -48.74 -32.91
N ASN A 181 -17.79 -49.41 -32.91
CA ASN A 181 -16.54 -48.79 -33.37
C ASN A 181 -16.52 -48.54 -34.89
N GLU A 182 -17.09 -49.44 -35.70
CA GLU A 182 -17.18 -49.27 -37.16
C GLU A 182 -18.15 -48.14 -37.56
N ARG A 183 -19.30 -48.07 -36.89
CA ARG A 183 -20.31 -47.03 -37.10
C ARG A 183 -20.67 -46.43 -35.73
N PRO A 184 -19.99 -45.37 -35.28
CA PRO A 184 -20.27 -44.81 -33.97
C PRO A 184 -21.65 -44.18 -33.92
N ILE A 185 -22.32 -44.38 -32.79
CA ILE A 185 -23.62 -43.79 -32.51
C ILE A 185 -23.46 -42.27 -32.50
N LYS A 186 -24.38 -41.55 -33.12
CA LYS A 186 -24.34 -40.08 -33.15
C LYS A 186 -25.67 -39.48 -32.78
N LEU A 187 -25.61 -38.27 -32.22
CA LEU A 187 -26.76 -37.45 -31.89
C LEU A 187 -26.64 -36.10 -32.58
N GLN A 188 -27.76 -35.59 -33.12
CA GLN A 188 -27.76 -34.33 -33.84
C GLN A 188 -29.15 -33.71 -33.83
N GLY A 189 -29.22 -32.40 -33.62
CA GLY A 189 -30.44 -31.62 -33.69
C GLY A 189 -31.52 -32.02 -32.68
N THR A 190 -32.68 -31.43 -32.91
CA THR A 190 -33.92 -31.58 -32.16
C THR A 190 -35.03 -32.05 -33.13
N PRO A 191 -36.21 -32.47 -32.63
CA PRO A 191 -37.31 -32.86 -33.50
C PRO A 191 -37.75 -31.79 -34.51
N GLN A 192 -37.42 -30.52 -34.28
CA GLN A 192 -37.76 -29.41 -35.17
C GLN A 192 -36.70 -29.13 -36.25
N SER A 193 -35.48 -29.66 -36.10
CA SER A 193 -34.37 -29.45 -37.02
C SER A 193 -34.57 -30.08 -38.40
N ASP A 194 -33.78 -29.60 -39.36
CA ASP A 194 -33.68 -30.20 -40.70
C ASP A 194 -33.01 -31.58 -40.65
N VAL A 195 -31.98 -31.74 -39.81
CA VAL A 195 -31.35 -33.03 -39.49
C VAL A 195 -31.59 -33.34 -38.02
N PHE A 196 -32.22 -34.48 -37.75
CA PHE A 196 -32.49 -34.96 -36.40
C PHE A 196 -32.01 -36.40 -36.26
N GLN A 197 -31.07 -36.64 -35.36
CA GLN A 197 -30.47 -37.94 -35.13
C GLN A 197 -30.60 -38.32 -33.66
N TYR A 198 -31.16 -39.50 -33.40
CA TYR A 198 -31.54 -39.96 -32.08
C TYR A 198 -31.28 -41.46 -31.93
N ILE A 199 -31.31 -41.94 -30.69
CA ILE A 199 -31.20 -43.35 -30.36
C ILE A 199 -32.56 -43.80 -29.85
N ASP A 200 -33.05 -44.92 -30.35
CA ASP A 200 -34.19 -45.61 -29.76
C ASP A 200 -33.77 -47.02 -29.35
N ILE A 201 -34.18 -47.42 -28.16
CA ILE A 201 -33.96 -48.75 -27.60
C ILE A 201 -35.32 -49.38 -27.38
N PHE A 202 -35.57 -50.53 -27.99
CA PHE A 202 -36.82 -51.26 -27.85
C PHE A 202 -36.61 -52.53 -27.07
N ILE A 203 -37.56 -52.84 -26.20
CA ILE A 203 -37.67 -54.10 -25.49
C ILE A 203 -39.00 -54.71 -25.88
N SER A 204 -38.95 -55.86 -26.53
CA SER A 204 -40.10 -56.57 -27.06
C SER A 204 -40.15 -57.99 -26.50
N LYS A 205 -41.33 -58.62 -26.52
CA LYS A 205 -41.45 -60.06 -26.23
C LYS A 205 -40.74 -60.86 -27.31
N CYS A 206 -40.12 -61.97 -26.94
CA CYS A 206 -39.68 -62.94 -27.93
C CYS A 206 -40.91 -63.45 -28.70
N LYS A 207 -40.85 -63.43 -30.03
CA LYS A 207 -41.88 -64.01 -30.91
C LYS A 207 -41.22 -64.96 -31.89
N ASN A 208 -41.84 -66.12 -32.06
CA ASN A 208 -41.43 -67.07 -33.08
C ASN A 208 -41.77 -66.49 -34.47
N ASN A 209 -40.74 -66.28 -35.27
CA ASN A 209 -40.85 -65.80 -36.65
C ASN A 209 -40.27 -66.86 -37.60
N THR A 210 -40.37 -66.63 -38.91
CA THR A 210 -39.81 -67.52 -39.94
C THR A 210 -38.30 -67.74 -39.82
N GLU A 211 -37.58 -66.82 -39.16
CA GLU A 211 -36.11 -66.87 -38.98
C GLU A 211 -35.66 -67.37 -37.60
N TYR A 212 -36.55 -67.39 -36.59
CA TYR A 212 -36.19 -67.74 -35.21
C TYR A 212 -37.38 -68.39 -34.48
N GLN A 213 -37.19 -69.62 -33.97
CA GLN A 213 -38.26 -70.44 -33.35
C GLN A 213 -38.00 -70.85 -31.89
N ASN A 214 -36.95 -70.34 -31.26
CA ASN A 214 -36.55 -70.76 -29.90
C ASN A 214 -37.19 -69.92 -28.77
N CYS A 215 -38.28 -69.19 -29.01
CA CYS A 215 -38.95 -68.45 -27.95
C CYS A 215 -39.72 -69.37 -26.99
N SER A 216 -39.72 -69.03 -25.70
CA SER A 216 -40.52 -69.70 -24.67
C SER A 216 -42.03 -69.50 -24.87
N SER A 217 -42.85 -70.24 -24.11
CA SER A 217 -44.31 -70.09 -24.18
C SER A 217 -44.76 -68.70 -23.72
N ASP A 218 -45.86 -68.19 -24.28
CA ASP A 218 -46.39 -66.87 -23.91
C ASP A 218 -46.74 -66.77 -22.42
N GLN A 219 -47.15 -67.88 -21.78
CA GLN A 219 -47.43 -67.91 -20.34
C GLN A 219 -46.16 -67.75 -19.50
N ASP A 220 -45.07 -68.41 -19.90
CA ASP A 220 -43.76 -68.29 -19.22
C ASP A 220 -43.18 -66.88 -19.41
N ILE A 221 -43.29 -66.32 -20.62
CA ILE A 221 -42.86 -64.95 -20.92
C ILE A 221 -43.65 -63.94 -20.07
N ASN A 222 -44.97 -64.06 -20.04
CA ASN A 222 -45.81 -63.13 -19.29
C ASN A 222 -45.57 -63.23 -17.78
N SER A 223 -45.40 -64.44 -17.22
CA SER A 223 -45.12 -64.61 -15.78
C SER A 223 -43.75 -64.06 -15.37
N LEU A 224 -42.72 -64.27 -16.19
CA LEU A 224 -41.37 -63.77 -15.92
C LEU A 224 -41.26 -62.24 -16.03
N LEU A 225 -41.97 -61.64 -17.00
CA LEU A 225 -41.87 -60.21 -17.30
C LEU A 225 -42.92 -59.33 -16.56
N SER A 226 -43.87 -59.91 -15.84
CA SER A 226 -44.90 -59.15 -15.12
C SER A 226 -44.37 -58.49 -13.85
N GLY A 227 -44.49 -57.16 -13.75
CA GLY A 227 -44.29 -56.42 -12.51
C GLY A 227 -42.82 -56.16 -12.15
N ASN A 228 -42.00 -55.77 -13.13
CA ASN A 228 -40.54 -55.72 -13.04
C ASN A 228 -39.95 -54.34 -13.38
N TYR A 229 -38.65 -54.18 -13.16
CA TYR A 229 -37.93 -52.94 -13.43
C TYR A 229 -36.91 -53.09 -14.56
N LEU A 230 -36.85 -52.11 -15.44
CA LEU A 230 -35.77 -51.90 -16.39
C LEU A 230 -34.73 -51.00 -15.74
N ALA A 231 -33.54 -51.52 -15.53
CA ALA A 231 -32.36 -50.77 -15.11
C ALA A 231 -31.60 -50.27 -16.34
N ILE A 232 -31.40 -48.95 -16.43
CA ILE A 232 -30.61 -48.30 -17.48
C ILE A 232 -29.44 -47.61 -16.80
N HIS A 233 -28.23 -48.03 -17.15
CA HIS A 233 -26.99 -47.40 -16.73
C HIS A 233 -26.48 -46.53 -17.88
N SER A 234 -26.55 -45.21 -17.72
CA SER A 234 -26.14 -44.24 -18.74
C SER A 234 -25.04 -43.32 -18.25
N SER A 235 -24.17 -42.87 -19.15
CA SER A 235 -23.22 -41.81 -18.83
C SER A 235 -23.92 -40.48 -18.57
N ASP A 236 -23.47 -39.80 -17.53
CA ASP A 236 -23.89 -38.45 -17.17
C ASP A 236 -22.65 -37.63 -16.76
N SER A 237 -22.78 -36.31 -16.62
CA SER A 237 -21.67 -35.46 -16.21
C SER A 237 -22.09 -34.43 -15.16
N LEU A 238 -21.21 -34.28 -14.16
CA LEU A 238 -21.30 -33.25 -13.14
C LEU A 238 -20.44 -32.07 -13.54
N THR A 239 -21.08 -30.91 -13.63
CA THR A 239 -20.44 -29.66 -13.97
C THR A 239 -19.71 -29.09 -12.75
N LYS A 240 -18.37 -29.09 -12.77
CA LYS A 240 -17.52 -28.60 -11.69
C LYS A 240 -16.80 -27.32 -12.07
N MET A 241 -17.39 -26.19 -11.67
CA MET A 241 -16.86 -24.87 -12.05
C MET A 241 -15.69 -24.39 -11.19
N GLN A 242 -15.53 -24.95 -9.98
CA GLN A 242 -14.46 -24.57 -9.05
C GLN A 242 -13.11 -25.20 -9.39
N GLU A 243 -13.10 -26.38 -10.03
CA GLU A 243 -11.86 -27.10 -10.36
C GLU A 243 -11.26 -26.54 -11.65
N TYR A 244 -10.04 -25.98 -11.59
CA TYR A 244 -9.39 -25.38 -12.77
C TYR A 244 -9.18 -26.38 -13.92
N LYS A 245 -8.68 -27.58 -13.63
CA LYS A 245 -8.22 -28.54 -14.65
C LYS A 245 -9.33 -29.22 -15.43
N ASN A 246 -10.44 -29.56 -14.78
CA ASN A 246 -11.52 -30.34 -15.38
C ASN A 246 -12.85 -29.67 -15.07
N SER A 247 -13.53 -29.17 -16.11
CA SER A 247 -14.86 -28.57 -15.94
C SER A 247 -15.97 -29.61 -15.71
N PHE A 248 -15.68 -30.87 -16.00
CA PHE A 248 -16.64 -31.97 -15.97
C PHE A 248 -16.08 -33.20 -15.26
N GLU A 249 -16.85 -33.74 -14.32
CA GLU A 249 -16.64 -35.07 -13.77
C GLU A 249 -17.66 -36.03 -14.42
N LYS A 250 -17.15 -37.03 -15.17
CA LYS A 250 -17.99 -38.05 -15.79
C LYS A 250 -18.43 -39.07 -14.75
N ILE A 251 -19.74 -39.36 -14.72
CA ILE A 251 -20.35 -40.33 -13.82
C ILE A 251 -21.26 -41.29 -14.62
N ILE A 252 -21.72 -42.35 -13.98
CA ILE A 252 -22.75 -43.24 -14.54
C ILE A 252 -23.96 -43.17 -13.62
N SER A 253 -25.11 -42.81 -14.19
CA SER A 253 -26.40 -42.80 -13.52
C SER A 253 -27.10 -44.13 -13.77
N ALA A 254 -27.71 -44.72 -12.73
CA ALA A 254 -28.60 -45.87 -12.84
C ALA A 254 -30.05 -45.42 -12.66
N GLN A 255 -30.89 -45.72 -13.63
CA GLN A 255 -32.31 -45.39 -13.62
C GLN A 255 -33.14 -46.65 -13.68
N TYR A 256 -34.16 -46.73 -12.82
CA TYR A 256 -35.04 -47.89 -12.73
C TYR A 256 -36.45 -47.50 -13.16
N TYR A 257 -36.95 -48.14 -14.21
CA TYR A 257 -38.28 -47.89 -14.74
C TYR A 257 -39.15 -49.11 -14.62
N PHE A 258 -40.30 -48.96 -13.98
CA PHE A 258 -41.30 -50.02 -13.97
C PHE A 258 -41.83 -50.27 -15.38
N TYR A 259 -41.93 -51.55 -15.75
CA TYR A 259 -42.59 -51.99 -16.97
C TYR A 259 -43.56 -53.13 -16.67
N SER A 260 -44.58 -53.25 -17.51
CA SER A 260 -45.54 -54.34 -17.44
C SER A 260 -45.86 -54.83 -18.83
N VAL A 261 -46.18 -56.10 -18.93
CA VAL A 261 -46.48 -56.79 -20.16
C VAL A 261 -47.83 -56.39 -20.78
N SER A 262 -48.71 -55.78 -19.98
CA SER A 262 -50.04 -55.30 -20.39
C SER A 262 -50.04 -53.90 -21.00
N ILE A 263 -48.95 -53.16 -20.86
CA ILE A 263 -48.81 -51.77 -21.32
C ILE A 263 -47.58 -51.64 -22.20
N THR A 264 -47.63 -50.69 -23.12
CA THR A 264 -46.46 -50.21 -23.84
C THR A 264 -46.02 -48.90 -23.22
N LYS A 265 -44.76 -48.84 -22.79
CA LYS A 265 -44.18 -47.66 -22.13
C LYS A 265 -43.15 -46.99 -23.03
N THR A 266 -43.25 -45.69 -23.19
CA THR A 266 -42.30 -44.86 -23.93
C THR A 266 -41.65 -43.86 -22.99
N MET A 267 -40.32 -43.91 -22.92
CA MET A 267 -39.48 -42.98 -22.19
C MET A 267 -38.65 -42.17 -23.14
N LEU A 268 -38.61 -40.86 -22.93
CA LEU A 268 -37.77 -39.95 -23.70
C LEU A 268 -36.79 -39.26 -22.77
N SER A 269 -35.52 -39.69 -22.85
CA SER A 269 -34.39 -39.12 -22.13
C SER A 269 -33.78 -37.95 -22.92
N GLN A 270 -33.75 -36.79 -22.29
CA GLN A 270 -33.20 -35.57 -22.90
C GLN A 270 -31.81 -35.29 -22.33
N LEU A 271 -30.82 -35.23 -23.21
CA LEU A 271 -29.44 -34.83 -22.91
C LEU A 271 -29.28 -33.33 -23.18
N LYS A 272 -28.99 -32.57 -22.13
CA LYS A 272 -28.66 -31.15 -22.24
C LYS A 272 -27.20 -31.00 -22.62
N LEU A 273 -26.93 -30.19 -23.63
CA LEU A 273 -25.58 -29.82 -24.00
C LEU A 273 -25.08 -28.69 -23.08
N ILE A 274 -23.88 -28.87 -22.53
CA ILE A 274 -23.22 -27.88 -21.69
C ILE A 274 -21.90 -27.48 -22.34
N GLU A 275 -21.68 -26.18 -22.51
CA GLU A 275 -20.42 -25.60 -22.95
C GLU A 275 -19.80 -24.76 -21.83
N VAL A 276 -18.50 -24.90 -21.62
CA VAL A 276 -17.72 -24.12 -20.66
C VAL A 276 -16.67 -23.33 -21.40
N LEU A 277 -16.75 -22.01 -21.27
CA LEU A 277 -15.79 -21.04 -21.78
C LEU A 277 -14.89 -20.60 -20.61
N SER A 278 -13.66 -21.07 -20.57
CA SER A 278 -12.69 -20.69 -19.54
C SER A 278 -11.71 -19.63 -20.04
N ASP A 279 -11.73 -18.43 -19.46
CA ASP A 279 -10.71 -17.41 -19.71
C ASP A 279 -9.49 -17.63 -18.81
N ILE A 280 -8.39 -18.09 -19.39
CA ILE A 280 -7.17 -18.51 -18.68
C ILE A 280 -6.07 -17.42 -18.75
N GLY A 281 -6.34 -16.31 -19.43
CA GLY A 281 -5.33 -15.27 -19.61
C GLY A 281 -5.02 -14.50 -18.32
N LEU A 282 -3.72 -14.32 -18.03
CA LEU A 282 -3.22 -13.58 -16.86
C LEU A 282 -3.39 -12.05 -17.01
N LEU A 283 -3.24 -11.56 -18.24
CA LEU A 283 -3.31 -10.14 -18.61
C LEU A 283 -4.37 -9.88 -19.69
N THR A 284 -4.34 -10.65 -20.78
CA THR A 284 -5.30 -10.58 -21.88
C THR A 284 -6.39 -11.65 -21.74
N THR A 285 -7.39 -11.66 -22.62
CA THR A 285 -8.41 -12.73 -22.67
C THR A 285 -7.88 -13.92 -23.50
N ASN A 286 -7.97 -15.13 -22.96
CA ASN A 286 -7.66 -16.36 -23.69
C ASN A 286 -8.70 -17.43 -23.34
N ILE A 287 -9.63 -17.66 -24.26
CA ILE A 287 -10.81 -18.51 -24.02
C ILE A 287 -10.54 -19.93 -24.51
N GLN A 288 -10.64 -20.89 -23.60
CA GLN A 288 -10.71 -22.32 -23.91
C GLN A 288 -12.15 -22.81 -23.83
N LYS A 289 -12.51 -23.72 -24.74
CA LYS A 289 -13.87 -24.27 -24.85
C LYS A 289 -13.87 -25.76 -24.55
N GLU A 290 -14.79 -26.18 -23.69
CA GLU A 290 -15.05 -27.59 -23.38
C GLU A 290 -16.55 -27.84 -23.46
N PHE A 291 -16.97 -29.05 -23.85
CA PHE A 291 -18.38 -29.43 -23.89
C PHE A 291 -18.62 -30.80 -23.26
N SER A 292 -19.83 -31.00 -22.74
CA SER A 292 -20.29 -32.28 -22.20
C SER A 292 -21.82 -32.41 -22.29
N PHE A 293 -22.32 -33.63 -22.12
CA PHE A 293 -23.75 -33.91 -21.99
C PHE A 293 -24.13 -34.14 -20.53
N GLN A 294 -25.22 -33.50 -20.11
CA GLN A 294 -25.84 -33.74 -18.81
C GLN A 294 -27.25 -34.27 -19.02
N GLN A 295 -27.62 -35.30 -18.26
CA GLN A 295 -28.97 -35.82 -18.27
C GLN A 295 -29.93 -34.84 -17.57
N LEU A 296 -31.00 -34.43 -18.26
CA LEU A 296 -31.92 -33.40 -17.74
C LEU A 296 -33.23 -33.98 -17.22
N THR A 297 -34.06 -34.47 -18.13
CA THR A 297 -35.41 -34.95 -17.81
C THR A 297 -35.74 -36.19 -18.63
N VAL A 298 -36.48 -37.10 -18.02
CA VAL A 298 -37.08 -38.25 -18.69
C VAL A 298 -38.58 -38.07 -18.70
N LYS A 299 -39.16 -37.97 -19.90
CA LYS A 299 -40.61 -37.89 -20.09
C LYS A 299 -41.17 -39.28 -20.28
N GLU A 300 -42.30 -39.56 -19.64
CA GLU A 300 -42.96 -40.86 -19.68
C GLU A 300 -44.32 -40.74 -20.40
N ALA A 301 -44.60 -41.70 -21.27
CA ALA A 301 -45.92 -41.94 -21.83
C ALA A 301 -46.22 -43.45 -21.78
N SER A 302 -47.46 -43.82 -21.49
CA SER A 302 -47.88 -45.23 -21.41
C SER A 302 -49.21 -45.40 -22.13
N GLU A 303 -49.31 -46.50 -22.88
CA GLU A 303 -50.51 -46.87 -23.65
C GLU A 303 -50.81 -48.36 -23.45
N VAL A 304 -52.01 -48.80 -23.87
CA VAL A 304 -52.33 -50.23 -23.93
C VAL A 304 -51.33 -50.92 -24.86
N TYR A 305 -50.90 -52.13 -24.51
CA TYR A 305 -49.88 -52.85 -25.25
C TYR A 305 -50.17 -52.91 -26.77
N ASN A 306 -49.24 -52.38 -27.57
CA ASN A 306 -49.42 -52.19 -29.01
C ASN A 306 -48.98 -53.40 -29.86
N ASN A 307 -48.74 -54.56 -29.23
CA ASN A 307 -48.21 -55.77 -29.86
C ASN A 307 -46.82 -55.66 -30.51
N GLN A 308 -46.11 -54.53 -30.38
CA GLN A 308 -44.77 -54.34 -30.96
C GLN A 308 -43.67 -54.36 -29.89
N TYR A 309 -43.81 -53.56 -28.86
CA TYR A 309 -42.79 -53.43 -27.80
C TYR A 309 -43.45 -53.19 -26.44
N ILE A 310 -42.80 -53.69 -25.40
CA ILE A 310 -43.18 -53.43 -24.00
C ILE A 310 -42.60 -52.08 -23.57
N PHE A 311 -41.36 -51.80 -23.98
CA PHE A 311 -40.65 -50.60 -23.58
C PHE A 311 -39.92 -49.97 -24.76
N LYS A 312 -39.99 -48.65 -24.87
CA LYS A 312 -39.19 -47.82 -25.78
C LYS A 312 -38.45 -46.77 -24.96
N TYR A 313 -37.13 -46.74 -25.05
CA TYR A 313 -36.28 -45.70 -24.46
C TYR A 313 -35.61 -44.90 -25.57
N GLY A 314 -36.07 -43.67 -25.79
CA GLY A 314 -35.49 -42.72 -26.73
C GLY A 314 -34.49 -41.80 -26.05
N ILE A 315 -33.35 -41.55 -26.68
CA ILE A 315 -32.33 -40.60 -26.23
C ILE A 315 -32.19 -39.51 -27.29
N ILE A 316 -32.42 -38.27 -26.88
CA ILE A 316 -32.39 -37.09 -27.75
C ILE A 316 -31.59 -35.96 -27.11
N ILE A 317 -31.11 -35.03 -27.92
CA ILE A 317 -30.54 -33.76 -27.43
C ILE A 317 -31.69 -32.80 -27.07
N ASP A 318 -31.59 -32.12 -25.93
CA ASP A 318 -32.52 -31.06 -25.55
C ASP A 318 -32.31 -29.82 -26.42
N GLN A 319 -33.38 -29.08 -26.68
CA GLN A 319 -33.31 -27.84 -27.45
C GLN A 319 -32.57 -26.71 -26.72
N ARG A 320 -32.37 -26.81 -25.40
CA ARG A 320 -31.64 -25.82 -24.61
C ARG A 320 -30.19 -26.23 -24.41
N MET A 321 -29.30 -25.29 -24.64
CA MET A 321 -27.88 -25.39 -24.32
C MET A 321 -27.56 -24.46 -23.17
N ALA A 322 -26.79 -24.94 -22.19
CA ALA A 322 -26.23 -24.10 -21.15
C ALA A 322 -24.78 -23.74 -21.48
N GLN A 323 -24.45 -22.46 -21.35
CA GLN A 323 -23.10 -21.96 -21.49
C GLN A 323 -22.64 -21.33 -20.18
N TYR A 324 -21.50 -21.80 -19.70
CA TYR A 324 -20.85 -21.30 -18.50
C TYR A 324 -19.61 -20.52 -18.92
N SER A 325 -19.56 -19.23 -18.59
CA SER A 325 -18.36 -18.42 -18.76
C SER A 325 -17.62 -18.35 -17.42
N ARG A 326 -16.41 -18.91 -17.39
CA ARG A 326 -15.55 -18.98 -16.22
C ARG A 326 -14.37 -18.03 -16.42
N THR A 327 -14.25 -17.03 -15.55
CA THR A 327 -13.17 -16.03 -15.62
C THR A 327 -12.40 -16.00 -14.30
N TYR A 328 -11.07 -15.99 -14.41
CA TYR A 328 -10.18 -15.90 -13.25
C TYR A 328 -9.76 -14.46 -12.98
N GLN A 329 -9.38 -14.19 -11.73
CA GLN A 329 -8.82 -12.90 -11.38
C GLN A 329 -7.55 -12.65 -12.21
N LYS A 330 -7.47 -11.47 -12.82
CA LYS A 330 -6.30 -11.03 -13.59
C LYS A 330 -5.37 -10.19 -12.72
N LEU A 331 -4.11 -10.11 -13.14
CA LEU A 331 -3.10 -9.32 -12.43
C LEU A 331 -3.48 -7.84 -12.35
N GLN A 332 -4.12 -7.31 -13.40
CA GLN A 332 -4.63 -5.94 -13.43
C GLN A 332 -5.65 -5.69 -12.31
N ASN A 333 -6.60 -6.61 -12.13
CA ASN A 333 -7.62 -6.52 -11.07
C ASN A 333 -6.98 -6.55 -9.68
N ALA A 334 -5.92 -7.34 -9.49
CA ALA A 334 -5.22 -7.37 -8.22
C ALA A 334 -4.56 -6.03 -7.87
N PHE A 335 -3.85 -5.43 -8.84
CA PHE A 335 -3.27 -4.10 -8.63
C PHE A 335 -4.33 -3.02 -8.43
N SER A 336 -5.46 -3.08 -9.15
CA SER A 336 -6.59 -2.16 -8.94
C SER A 336 -7.18 -2.26 -7.54
N ASN A 337 -7.40 -3.48 -7.03
CA ASN A 337 -7.94 -3.71 -5.69
C ASN A 337 -7.00 -3.15 -4.60
N ILE A 338 -5.69 -3.37 -4.74
CA ILE A 338 -4.68 -2.88 -3.80
C ILE A 338 -4.57 -1.36 -3.85
N GLY A 339 -4.60 -0.77 -5.05
CA GLY A 339 -4.63 0.67 -5.21
C GLY A 339 -5.83 1.30 -4.52
N GLY A 340 -7.02 0.72 -4.68
CA GLY A 340 -8.24 1.14 -3.99
C GLY A 340 -8.11 1.03 -2.47
N LEU A 341 -7.61 -0.10 -1.97
CA LEU A 341 -7.39 -0.30 -0.53
C LEU A 341 -6.42 0.73 0.06
N PHE A 342 -5.29 0.97 -0.61
CA PHE A 342 -4.31 1.96 -0.19
C PHE A 342 -4.92 3.37 -0.10
N GLN A 343 -5.74 3.76 -1.08
CA GLN A 343 -6.42 5.05 -1.07
C GLN A 343 -7.38 5.20 0.11
N VAL A 344 -8.21 4.18 0.37
CA VAL A 344 -9.17 4.21 1.49
C VAL A 344 -8.44 4.27 2.83
N LEU A 345 -7.44 3.42 3.05
CA LEU A 345 -6.66 3.41 4.30
C LEU A 345 -5.88 4.72 4.51
N SER A 346 -5.33 5.28 3.43
CA SER A 346 -4.64 6.56 3.48
C SER A 346 -5.60 7.70 3.80
N LEU A 347 -6.80 7.72 3.21
CA LEU A 347 -7.81 8.73 3.49
C LEU A 347 -8.25 8.71 4.96
N ILE A 348 -8.55 7.52 5.49
CA ILE A 348 -8.91 7.35 6.90
C ILE A 348 -7.77 7.82 7.80
N SER A 349 -6.54 7.40 7.51
CA SER A 349 -5.36 7.79 8.30
C SER A 349 -5.12 9.30 8.25
N GLN A 350 -5.35 9.94 7.10
CA GLN A 350 -5.20 11.38 6.95
C GLN A 350 -6.25 12.16 7.76
N ILE A 351 -7.49 11.69 7.83
CA ILE A 351 -8.52 12.33 8.68
C ILE A 351 -8.10 12.36 10.15
N PHE A 352 -7.49 11.28 10.66
CA PHE A 352 -7.05 11.20 12.06
C PHE A 352 -5.71 11.90 12.32
N LEU A 353 -4.74 11.76 11.40
CA LEU A 353 -3.38 12.27 11.60
C LEU A 353 -3.29 13.76 11.33
N ASN A 354 -3.97 14.29 10.30
CA ASN A 354 -3.86 15.68 9.88
C ASN A 354 -4.08 16.71 11.02
N PRO A 355 -5.15 16.64 11.84
CA PRO A 355 -5.32 17.60 12.93
C PRO A 355 -4.19 17.49 13.97
N PHE A 356 -3.70 16.28 14.23
CA PHE A 356 -2.62 16.04 15.18
C PHE A 356 -1.27 16.55 14.66
N THR A 357 -0.97 16.32 13.38
CA THR A 357 0.27 16.79 12.75
C THR A 357 0.29 18.31 12.63
N THR A 358 -0.85 18.95 12.31
CA THR A 358 -0.96 20.41 12.30
C THR A 358 -0.65 20.98 13.67
N PHE A 359 -1.31 20.48 14.71
CA PHE A 359 -1.12 20.94 16.08
C PHE A 359 0.34 20.79 16.58
N LEU A 360 0.98 19.65 16.27
CA LEU A 360 2.39 19.45 16.61
C LEU A 360 3.31 20.44 15.89
N THR A 361 3.03 20.72 14.61
CA THR A 361 3.79 21.71 13.83
C THR A 361 3.65 23.10 14.43
N GLU A 362 2.44 23.48 14.85
CA GLU A 362 2.15 24.77 15.49
C GLU A 362 2.84 24.94 16.85
N ILE A 363 2.87 23.89 17.67
CA ILE A 363 3.61 23.90 18.93
C ILE A 363 5.11 24.01 18.69
N GLU A 364 5.65 23.28 17.70
CA GLU A 364 7.07 23.35 17.39
C GLU A 364 7.48 24.74 16.90
N MET A 365 6.62 25.39 16.10
CA MET A 365 6.78 26.81 15.76
C MET A 365 6.80 27.70 17.00
N ALA A 366 5.82 27.56 17.89
CA ALA A 366 5.73 28.39 19.08
C ALA A 366 6.94 28.23 20.01
N ASN A 367 7.49 27.02 20.15
CA ASN A 367 8.69 26.75 20.94
C ASN A 367 9.98 27.37 20.38
N GLU A 368 10.02 27.68 19.07
CA GLU A 368 11.18 28.35 18.48
C GLU A 368 11.12 29.88 18.65
N TYR A 369 9.92 30.47 18.57
CA TYR A 369 9.76 31.93 18.67
C TYR A 369 9.55 32.45 20.10
N PHE A 370 9.01 31.62 20.99
CA PHE A 370 8.63 32.04 22.34
C PHE A 370 9.27 31.17 23.41
N ARG A 371 9.66 31.82 24.51
CA ARG A 371 10.00 31.15 25.77
C ARG A 371 8.76 31.11 26.65
N PHE A 372 8.48 29.97 27.26
CA PHE A 372 7.32 29.79 28.12
C PHE A 372 7.71 29.90 29.59
N GLU A 373 7.09 30.83 30.31
CA GLU A 373 7.29 30.97 31.75
C GLU A 373 6.52 29.86 32.49
N SER A 374 7.24 28.99 33.19
CA SER A 374 6.63 28.07 34.14
C SER A 374 6.39 28.80 35.45
N ASN A 375 5.12 29.02 35.80
CA ASN A 375 4.71 29.43 37.15
C ASN A 375 5.10 28.36 38.18
N SER A 376 6.35 28.38 38.61
CA SER A 376 6.84 27.73 39.82
C SER A 376 6.64 28.69 41.00
N LYS A 377 5.39 29.11 41.24
CA LYS A 377 5.00 29.71 42.51
C LYS A 377 4.16 28.70 43.28
N GLY A 378 4.75 28.11 44.31
CA GLY A 378 4.05 27.43 45.39
C GLY A 378 3.97 25.90 45.29
N LYS A 379 4.99 25.23 45.83
CA LYS A 379 4.86 24.15 46.83
C LYS A 379 6.26 23.78 47.35
N LYS A 380 6.75 24.52 48.35
CA LYS A 380 7.66 23.94 49.34
C LYS A 380 6.82 22.94 50.14
N ASN A 381 7.00 21.66 49.89
CA ASN A 381 6.72 20.63 50.88
C ASN A 381 7.86 19.60 50.84
N ASN A 382 8.37 19.34 52.02
CA ASN A 382 9.56 18.56 52.32
C ASN A 382 9.53 17.15 51.72
N HIS A 383 10.62 16.71 51.09
CA HIS A 383 11.34 15.49 51.47
C HIS A 383 12.70 15.34 50.73
N LYS A 384 13.76 15.37 51.55
CA LYS A 384 15.07 14.65 51.53
C LYS A 384 15.96 14.64 50.26
N HIS A 385 17.07 15.38 50.38
CA HIS A 385 18.44 15.13 49.92
C HIS A 385 18.72 14.11 48.79
N GLN A 386 19.24 14.61 47.67
CA GLN A 386 20.54 14.14 47.18
C GLN A 386 21.29 15.25 46.43
N LYS A 387 22.58 15.36 46.74
CA LYS A 387 23.51 16.46 46.41
C LYS A 387 23.72 16.62 44.89
N GLN A 388 23.50 17.83 44.39
CA GLN A 388 24.34 18.45 43.36
C GLN A 388 24.37 19.95 43.64
N LYS A 389 25.58 20.51 43.81
CA LYS A 389 25.83 21.93 44.11
C LYS A 389 25.38 22.77 42.91
N SER A 390 24.22 23.41 42.99
CA SER A 390 23.89 24.57 42.18
C SER A 390 24.41 25.81 42.89
N PHE A 391 25.31 26.53 42.23
CA PHE A 391 25.72 27.87 42.63
C PHE A 391 24.57 28.82 42.25
N PHE A 392 23.70 29.10 43.22
CA PHE A 392 22.74 30.20 43.17
C PHE A 392 23.47 31.47 43.61
N ILE A 393 23.45 32.54 42.80
CA ILE A 393 23.70 33.90 43.28
C ILE A 393 22.33 34.60 43.39
N PRO A 394 21.96 35.16 44.56
CA PRO A 394 20.76 35.99 44.73
C PRO A 394 20.85 37.33 43.96
N GLN A 395 19.69 37.83 43.51
CA GLN A 395 19.52 39.03 42.67
C GLN A 395 19.86 40.39 43.33
N ASP A 396 20.39 40.42 44.56
CA ASP A 396 20.53 41.65 45.36
C ASP A 396 21.88 42.39 45.20
N GLN A 397 22.67 42.15 44.14
CA GLN A 397 23.99 42.78 43.96
C GLN A 397 24.18 43.63 42.69
N CYS A 398 23.12 43.98 41.97
CA CYS A 398 23.20 44.99 40.91
C CYS A 398 22.67 46.33 41.42
N GLN A 399 23.50 47.09 42.14
CA GLN A 399 23.28 48.52 42.39
C GLN A 399 24.25 49.36 41.54
N GLU A 400 23.74 50.45 41.00
CA GLU A 400 24.41 51.39 40.09
C GLU A 400 25.75 51.90 40.64
N ILE A 401 26.79 51.83 39.82
CA ILE A 401 28.05 52.54 40.06
C ILE A 401 27.86 53.97 39.53
N VAL A 402 27.87 54.92 40.45
CA VAL A 402 27.81 56.37 40.22
C VAL A 402 29.09 56.86 39.53
N GLU A 403 28.93 57.81 38.60
CA GLU A 403 30.00 58.56 37.91
C GLU A 403 30.89 59.32 38.91
N ASP A 404 32.21 59.22 38.76
CA ASP A 404 33.17 60.23 39.25
C ASP A 404 34.44 60.25 38.38
N GLU A 405 35.10 61.41 38.40
CA GLU A 405 35.86 62.08 37.33
C GLU A 405 37.19 61.47 36.83
N LEU A 406 37.56 61.85 35.59
CA LEU A 406 38.83 61.57 34.92
C LEU A 406 40.05 62.26 35.59
N PRO A 407 41.27 61.69 35.40
CA PRO A 407 42.44 62.51 35.11
C PRO A 407 43.01 62.24 33.70
N ASN A 408 43.17 63.33 32.97
CA ASN A 408 43.96 63.47 31.74
C ASN A 408 45.46 63.21 31.99
N THR A 409 46.16 62.50 31.11
CA THR A 409 47.34 63.04 30.39
C THR A 409 47.83 62.15 29.23
N SER A 410 48.32 62.84 28.19
CA SER A 410 49.08 62.41 27.01
C SER A 410 50.28 61.48 27.31
N GLY A 411 50.85 60.66 26.43
CA GLY A 411 50.67 60.44 25.00
C GLY A 411 51.83 59.56 24.44
N ARG A 412 51.55 58.90 23.32
CA ARG A 412 52.42 58.37 22.25
C ARG A 412 53.48 57.27 22.50
N VAL A 413 53.18 56.12 21.84
CA VAL A 413 54.03 55.32 20.90
C VAL A 413 55.30 54.68 21.50
N GLN A 414 55.50 53.36 21.53
CA GLN A 414 55.58 52.49 20.35
C GLN A 414 55.44 51.00 20.67
N LYS A 415 54.86 50.31 19.70
CA LYS A 415 54.91 48.87 19.37
C LYS A 415 56.15 48.13 19.88
N GLU A 416 55.91 47.01 20.57
CA GLU A 416 56.43 45.65 20.24
C GLU A 416 56.27 44.73 21.47
N LYS A 417 55.07 44.15 21.67
CA LYS A 417 54.86 42.91 22.45
C LYS A 417 53.44 42.34 22.31
N GLN A 418 52.82 42.54 21.14
CA GLN A 418 51.43 42.18 20.88
C GLN A 418 51.31 40.97 19.96
N LYS A 419 51.96 39.85 20.31
CA LYS A 419 51.74 38.56 19.61
C LYS A 419 51.66 37.31 20.50
N GLN A 420 51.72 37.43 21.83
CA GLN A 420 51.61 36.24 22.71
C GLN A 420 50.58 36.32 23.85
N ILE A 421 49.78 37.40 23.95
CA ILE A 421 48.71 37.53 24.97
C ILE A 421 47.31 37.13 24.43
N ILE A 422 47.17 36.87 23.12
CA ILE A 422 45.87 36.60 22.48
C ILE A 422 45.43 35.13 22.63
N GLN A 423 46.32 34.21 23.02
CA GLN A 423 46.02 32.77 22.99
C GLN A 423 45.50 32.19 24.32
N SER A 424 45.84 32.79 25.48
CA SER A 424 45.35 32.34 26.79
C SER A 424 43.93 32.83 27.11
N ASN A 425 43.58 34.07 26.74
CA ASN A 425 42.26 34.65 27.05
C ASN A 425 41.12 34.08 26.18
N ARG A 426 41.42 33.36 25.09
CA ARG A 426 40.40 32.71 24.25
C ARG A 426 39.83 31.45 24.90
N LEU A 427 40.63 30.73 25.71
CA LEU A 427 40.21 29.45 26.29
C LEU A 427 39.27 29.65 27.48
N GLU A 428 39.56 30.58 28.40
CA GLU A 428 38.69 30.85 29.56
C GLU A 428 37.33 31.42 29.17
N ASN A 429 37.30 32.39 28.24
CA ASN A 429 36.04 32.96 27.73
C ASN A 429 35.14 31.90 27.06
N SER A 430 35.72 30.87 26.41
CA SER A 430 34.94 29.83 25.75
C SER A 430 34.21 28.89 26.73
N ILE A 431 34.78 28.65 27.91
CA ILE A 431 34.25 27.71 28.91
C ILE A 431 33.06 28.34 29.65
N ASP A 432 33.12 29.62 29.97
CA ASP A 432 32.02 30.32 30.65
C ASP A 432 30.87 30.68 29.71
N ILE A 433 31.17 30.95 28.42
CA ILE A 433 30.15 31.11 27.37
C ILE A 433 29.46 29.77 27.04
N GLN A 434 30.18 28.64 27.07
CA GLN A 434 29.57 27.32 26.96
C GLN A 434 28.65 26.99 28.14
N LYS A 435 28.99 27.42 29.36
CA LYS A 435 28.11 27.28 30.53
C LYS A 435 26.86 28.17 30.40
N PHE A 436 27.02 29.40 29.88
CA PHE A 436 25.90 30.30 29.57
C PHE A 436 24.94 29.70 28.53
N LEU A 437 25.45 29.10 27.46
CA LEU A 437 24.63 28.42 26.45
C LEU A 437 23.87 27.23 27.03
N ASN A 438 24.51 26.44 27.91
CA ASN A 438 23.83 25.34 28.61
C ASN A 438 22.74 25.85 29.58
N TYR A 439 22.92 27.01 30.19
CA TYR A 439 21.91 27.67 31.02
C TYR A 439 20.73 28.21 30.17
N GLN A 440 21.01 28.79 29.01
CA GLN A 440 20.00 29.28 28.07
C GLN A 440 19.16 28.13 27.46
N GLN A 441 19.78 26.97 27.21
CA GLN A 441 19.09 25.75 26.78
C GLN A 441 18.19 25.13 27.86
N LEU A 442 18.37 25.50 29.14
CA LEU A 442 17.56 25.06 30.28
C LEU A 442 16.28 25.88 30.48
N HIS A 443 16.14 27.04 29.84
CA HIS A 443 14.89 27.82 29.81
C HIS A 443 13.89 27.25 28.78
N GLN A 444 13.35 26.08 29.15
CA GLN A 444 12.05 25.47 28.85
C GLN A 444 11.48 25.58 27.42
N LYS A 445 12.03 24.78 26.49
CA LYS A 445 11.21 24.19 25.42
C LYS A 445 10.19 23.23 26.05
N MET A 446 8.93 23.26 25.61
CA MET A 446 7.88 22.41 26.17
C MET A 446 8.23 20.92 26.01
N SER A 447 8.26 20.18 27.13
CA SER A 447 8.56 18.75 27.13
C SER A 447 7.51 17.95 26.35
N LYS A 448 7.94 16.89 25.63
CA LYS A 448 7.06 15.97 24.89
C LYS A 448 5.93 15.38 25.75
N GLN A 449 6.15 15.26 27.06
CA GLN A 449 5.14 14.81 28.02
C GLN A 449 4.00 15.82 28.22
N VAL A 450 4.31 17.12 28.16
CA VAL A 450 3.32 18.19 28.29
C VAL A 450 2.47 18.28 27.01
N ILE A 451 3.09 18.10 25.84
CA ILE A 451 2.40 18.04 24.54
C ILE A 451 1.36 16.91 24.50
N PHE A 452 1.71 15.73 25.03
CA PHE A 452 0.78 14.60 25.14
C PHE A 452 -0.37 14.86 26.13
N GLN A 453 -0.11 15.52 27.26
CA GLN A 453 -1.15 15.93 28.23
C GLN A 453 -2.09 17.02 27.69
N LEU A 454 -1.61 17.85 26.77
CA LEU A 454 -2.41 18.87 26.09
C LEU A 454 -3.36 18.28 25.05
N ALA A 455 -2.95 17.23 24.33
CA ALA A 455 -3.84 16.49 23.42
C ALA A 455 -5.03 15.83 24.16
N ILE A 456 -4.89 15.55 25.47
CA ILE A 456 -5.93 14.97 26.34
C ILE A 456 -6.69 16.05 27.15
N CYS A 457 -6.49 17.34 26.84
CA CYS A 457 -7.25 18.48 27.38
C CYS A 457 -7.15 18.69 28.92
N CYS A 458 -6.13 18.16 29.59
CA CYS A 458 -6.04 18.16 31.06
C CYS A 458 -5.46 19.43 31.71
N ASN A 459 -5.00 20.45 30.95
CA ASN A 459 -4.39 21.66 31.55
C ASN A 459 -4.80 22.97 30.85
N ARG A 460 -5.92 23.56 31.29
CA ARG A 460 -6.52 24.77 30.70
C ARG A 460 -5.61 26.00 30.68
N GLN A 461 -4.75 26.19 31.69
CA GLN A 461 -3.90 27.39 31.76
C GLN A 461 -2.74 27.33 30.77
N LYS A 462 -2.07 26.18 30.65
CA LYS A 462 -1.00 25.98 29.65
C LYS A 462 -1.54 26.01 28.22
N ASN A 463 -2.77 25.53 28.01
CA ASN A 463 -3.39 25.59 26.69
C ASN A 463 -3.63 27.04 26.22
N LYS A 464 -4.05 27.93 27.14
CA LYS A 464 -4.22 29.37 26.83
C LYS A 464 -2.89 30.04 26.44
N GLN A 465 -1.80 29.70 27.13
CA GLN A 465 -0.47 30.23 26.80
C GLN A 465 0.01 29.76 25.42
N ILE A 466 -0.22 28.49 25.09
CA ILE A 466 0.15 27.93 23.79
C ILE A 466 -0.68 28.55 22.66
N HIS A 467 -2.01 28.63 22.80
CA HIS A 467 -2.85 29.27 21.79
C HIS A 467 -2.45 30.72 21.56
N TYR A 468 -2.19 31.48 22.63
CA TYR A 468 -1.69 32.84 22.51
C TYR A 468 -0.35 32.91 21.74
N ALA A 469 0.59 32.01 22.03
CA ALA A 469 1.86 31.95 21.33
C ALA A 469 1.69 31.56 19.85
N ILE A 470 0.86 30.56 19.54
CA ILE A 470 0.54 30.15 18.16
C ILE A 470 -0.08 31.31 17.40
N ASP A 471 -1.11 31.97 17.93
CA ASP A 471 -1.78 33.10 17.29
C ASP A 471 -0.80 34.26 17.02
N LYS A 472 0.14 34.50 17.94
CA LYS A 472 1.18 35.50 17.77
C LYS A 472 2.23 35.10 16.73
N VAL A 473 2.65 33.84 16.65
CA VAL A 473 3.52 33.38 15.54
C VAL A 473 2.79 33.51 14.21
N MET A 474 1.55 33.01 14.12
CA MET A 474 0.78 32.99 12.89
C MET A 474 0.49 34.40 12.36
N SER A 475 0.18 35.36 13.23
CA SER A 475 0.01 36.77 12.82
C SER A 475 1.30 37.43 12.31
N LYS A 476 2.47 36.94 12.72
CA LYS A 476 3.77 37.41 12.20
C LYS A 476 4.19 36.71 10.91
N LEU A 477 3.64 35.52 10.65
CA LEU A 477 3.81 34.77 9.40
C LEU A 477 2.75 35.12 8.34
N ASP A 478 1.79 36.00 8.67
CA ASP A 478 0.85 36.54 7.70
C ASP A 478 1.59 37.32 6.61
N VAL A 479 1.40 36.91 5.36
CA VAL A 479 1.98 37.54 4.18
C VAL A 479 1.62 39.03 4.11
N SER A 480 0.40 39.40 4.50
CA SER A 480 -0.05 40.80 4.55
C SER A 480 0.79 41.61 5.55
N PHE A 481 1.00 41.07 6.75
CA PHE A 481 1.83 41.69 7.78
C PHE A 481 3.30 41.80 7.34
N ILE A 482 3.86 40.76 6.73
CA ILE A 482 5.24 40.77 6.22
C ILE A 482 5.40 41.85 5.15
N ILE A 483 4.47 41.94 4.18
CA ILE A 483 4.50 42.96 3.13
C ILE A 483 4.40 44.36 3.75
N GLN A 484 3.53 44.55 4.74
CA GLN A 484 3.41 45.82 5.45
C GLN A 484 4.72 46.22 6.15
N LYS A 485 5.41 45.26 6.79
CA LYS A 485 6.73 45.51 7.39
C LYS A 485 7.83 45.78 6.37
N LEU A 486 7.80 45.13 5.21
CA LEU A 486 8.70 45.47 4.10
C LEU A 486 8.47 46.89 3.60
N GLN A 487 7.22 47.34 3.51
CA GLN A 487 6.88 48.72 3.15
C GLN A 487 7.33 49.73 4.22
N GLU A 488 7.24 49.39 5.51
CA GLU A 488 7.81 50.21 6.59
C GLU A 488 9.34 50.34 6.45
N LEU A 489 10.04 49.27 6.06
CA LEU A 489 11.47 49.32 5.78
C LEU A 489 11.79 50.18 4.56
N ASP A 490 10.97 50.14 3.50
CA ASP A 490 11.12 51.06 2.37
C ASP A 490 10.94 52.51 2.80
N LYS A 491 9.98 52.81 3.68
CA LYS A 491 9.82 54.16 4.26
C LYS A 491 11.04 54.57 5.07
N LEU A 492 11.61 53.67 5.86
CA LEU A 492 12.85 53.91 6.62
C LEU A 492 14.02 54.21 5.67
N LYS A 493 14.10 53.50 4.55
CA LYS A 493 15.10 53.75 3.50
C LYS A 493 14.97 55.15 2.91
N TYR A 494 13.76 55.64 2.67
CA TYR A 494 13.51 57.02 2.22
C TYR A 494 13.82 58.09 3.28
N LEU A 495 13.75 57.74 4.58
CA LEU A 495 14.08 58.65 5.68
C LEU A 495 15.59 58.73 5.96
N LEU A 496 16.31 57.61 5.84
CA LEU A 496 17.72 57.51 6.21
C LEU A 496 18.68 57.87 5.07
N LEU A 497 18.26 57.73 3.82
CA LEU A 497 19.11 57.88 2.65
C LEU A 497 18.66 59.06 1.77
N SER A 498 19.60 59.76 1.16
CA SER A 498 19.29 60.78 0.14
C SER A 498 18.79 60.13 -1.16
N ASN A 499 18.13 60.89 -2.04
CA ASN A 499 17.66 60.39 -3.33
C ASN A 499 18.77 59.74 -4.16
N ASP A 500 19.98 60.31 -4.16
CA ASP A 500 21.14 59.75 -4.87
C ASP A 500 21.63 58.43 -4.25
N GLN A 501 21.63 58.35 -2.91
CA GLN A 501 21.99 57.12 -2.18
C GLN A 501 20.95 56.01 -2.40
N ILE A 502 19.66 56.36 -2.51
CA ILE A 502 18.58 55.40 -2.81
C ILE A 502 18.72 54.85 -4.23
N ASN A 503 19.02 55.73 -5.19
CA ASN A 503 19.28 55.32 -6.56
C ASN A 503 20.44 54.34 -6.62
N LEU A 504 21.56 54.61 -5.92
CA LEU A 504 22.68 53.67 -5.82
C LEU A 504 22.34 52.39 -5.04
N PHE A 505 21.55 52.49 -3.96
CA PHE A 505 21.12 51.34 -3.16
C PHE A 505 20.29 50.34 -3.98
N ASN A 506 19.45 50.83 -4.91
CA ASN A 506 18.66 49.99 -5.82
C ASN A 506 19.53 49.17 -6.79
N TYR A 507 20.77 49.59 -7.01
CA TYR A 507 21.75 48.87 -7.85
C TYR A 507 22.74 48.03 -7.04
N ILE A 508 22.54 47.86 -5.72
CA ILE A 508 23.33 46.89 -4.95
C ILE A 508 23.11 45.50 -5.57
N PRO A 509 24.16 44.84 -6.08
CA PRO A 509 24.01 43.59 -6.81
C PRO A 509 23.50 42.49 -5.88
N LYS A 510 22.65 41.61 -6.42
CA LYS A 510 22.25 40.40 -5.72
C LYS A 510 23.50 39.56 -5.42
N PRO A 511 23.58 38.91 -4.26
CA PRO A 511 24.71 38.06 -3.94
C PRO A 511 24.78 36.89 -4.93
N LEU A 512 25.98 36.66 -5.47
CA LEU A 512 26.26 35.57 -6.41
C LEU A 512 26.72 34.34 -5.64
N ILE A 513 26.12 33.17 -5.89
CA ILE A 513 26.62 31.89 -5.40
C ILE A 513 27.69 31.41 -6.39
N PRO A 514 28.98 31.36 -6.02
CA PRO A 514 30.03 30.92 -6.94
C PRO A 514 29.87 29.44 -7.29
N PHE A 515 30.23 29.07 -8.52
CA PHE A 515 30.07 27.71 -9.04
C PHE A 515 30.95 26.67 -8.30
N GLY A 516 32.14 27.08 -7.84
CA GLY A 516 33.10 26.23 -7.13
C GLY A 516 32.84 26.06 -5.63
N VAL A 517 31.71 26.50 -5.06
CA VAL A 517 31.42 26.42 -3.61
C VAL A 517 31.53 25.01 -3.03
N PHE A 518 31.37 23.99 -3.88
CA PHE A 518 31.37 22.58 -3.50
C PHE A 518 32.70 21.86 -3.78
N GLU A 519 33.72 22.57 -4.26
CA GLU A 519 35.06 22.04 -4.51
C GLU A 519 35.92 22.14 -3.24
N GLN A 520 36.74 21.13 -2.96
CA GLN A 520 37.54 21.06 -1.71
C GLN A 520 38.53 22.23 -1.56
N GLU A 521 39.02 22.79 -2.67
CA GLU A 521 39.91 23.96 -2.69
C GLU A 521 39.20 25.27 -2.33
N PHE A 522 37.87 25.31 -2.42
CA PHE A 522 37.08 26.51 -2.11
C PHE A 522 36.97 26.78 -0.61
N GLN A 523 37.07 25.75 0.24
CA GLN A 523 37.00 25.89 1.70
C GLN A 523 38.16 26.70 2.29
N GLU A 524 39.34 26.69 1.65
CA GLU A 524 40.50 27.46 2.10
C GLU A 524 40.40 28.96 1.74
N ASN A 525 39.55 29.32 0.76
CA ASN A 525 39.36 30.70 0.29
C ASN A 525 38.14 31.42 0.90
N ILE A 526 37.41 30.78 1.82
CA ILE A 526 36.23 31.37 2.48
C ILE A 526 36.59 32.66 3.25
N GLN A 527 37.75 32.69 3.92
CA GLN A 527 38.19 33.87 4.70
C GLN A 527 38.43 35.12 3.83
N ASN A 528 38.82 34.95 2.57
CA ASN A 528 38.99 36.06 1.63
C ASN A 528 37.65 36.57 1.06
N LEU A 529 36.63 35.71 1.01
CA LEU A 529 35.27 36.09 0.59
C LEU A 529 34.48 36.77 1.71
N GLU A 530 34.70 36.39 2.98
CA GLU A 530 34.12 37.04 4.17
C GLU A 530 34.41 38.55 4.24
N GLN A 531 35.50 39.02 3.62
CA GLN A 531 35.86 40.43 3.58
C GLN A 531 35.03 41.25 2.59
N LYS A 532 34.35 40.63 1.61
CA LYS A 532 33.47 41.32 0.68
C LYS A 532 32.07 41.48 1.31
N ILE A 533 31.60 42.73 1.40
CA ILE A 533 30.32 43.12 2.02
C ILE A 533 29.14 42.27 1.49
N SER A 534 29.16 41.88 0.21
CA SER A 534 28.13 41.07 -0.44
C SER A 534 27.97 39.65 0.14
N TYR A 535 29.02 39.08 0.74
CA TYR A 535 29.01 37.72 1.31
C TYR A 535 28.87 37.73 2.82
N LYS A 536 29.34 38.78 3.48
CA LYS A 536 29.21 38.97 4.92
C LYS A 536 27.76 38.87 5.40
N LEU A 537 26.83 39.48 4.66
CA LEU A 537 25.39 39.47 4.97
C LEU A 537 24.75 38.06 4.90
N ILE A 538 25.30 37.15 4.09
CA ILE A 538 24.78 35.76 3.97
C ILE A 538 25.44 34.84 5.00
N LEU A 539 26.74 35.03 5.23
CA LEU A 539 27.55 34.15 6.09
C LEU A 539 27.40 34.48 7.58
N ASP A 540 27.05 35.72 7.95
CA ASP A 540 26.79 36.10 9.35
C ASP A 540 25.62 35.30 9.95
N ASP A 541 24.63 34.92 9.15
CA ASP A 541 23.51 34.07 9.58
C ASP A 541 23.95 32.61 9.85
N GLU A 542 25.02 32.14 9.22
CA GLU A 542 25.55 30.78 9.34
C GLU A 542 26.57 30.59 10.47
N LYS A 543 27.00 31.68 11.13
CA LYS A 543 27.87 31.63 12.32
C LYS A 543 27.25 30.77 13.43
N SER A 544 28.07 29.96 14.09
CA SER A 544 27.66 29.21 15.28
C SER A 544 27.13 30.14 16.39
N GLU A 545 26.21 29.68 17.22
CA GLU A 545 25.66 30.49 18.34
C GLU A 545 26.78 31.00 19.28
N ILE A 546 27.81 30.19 19.53
CA ILE A 546 28.97 30.57 20.34
C ILE A 546 29.71 31.76 19.74
N THR A 547 29.93 31.76 18.42
CA THR A 547 30.60 32.87 17.74
C THR A 547 29.76 34.15 17.75
N LYS A 548 28.43 34.04 17.59
CA LYS A 548 27.51 35.18 17.68
C LYS A 548 27.51 35.82 19.08
N ILE A 549 27.53 35.01 20.14
CA ILE A 549 27.59 35.48 21.52
C ILE A 549 28.94 36.14 21.84
N ASN A 550 30.05 35.58 21.37
CA ASN A 550 31.37 36.19 21.50
C ASN A 550 31.44 37.57 20.83
N ASP A 551 30.94 37.67 19.59
CA ASP A 551 30.89 38.93 18.84
C ASP A 551 30.00 39.96 19.56
N ALA A 552 28.87 39.53 20.13
CA ALA A 552 27.98 40.37 20.92
C ALA A 552 28.64 40.86 22.23
N PHE A 553 29.31 39.98 22.97
CA PHE A 553 30.05 40.34 24.18
C PHE A 553 31.18 41.33 23.88
N LYS A 554 31.95 41.11 22.81
CA LYS A 554 32.99 42.04 22.37
C LYS A 554 32.41 43.41 21.99
N SER A 555 31.25 43.42 21.36
CA SER A 555 30.53 44.67 21.03
C SER A 555 30.04 45.39 22.27
N TYR A 556 29.56 44.64 23.28
CA TYR A 556 29.19 45.17 24.59
C TYR A 556 30.37 45.82 25.31
N GLN A 557 31.53 45.16 25.32
CA GLN A 557 32.78 45.71 25.86
C GLN A 557 33.14 47.04 25.18
N ASN A 558 33.10 47.09 23.84
CA ASN A 558 33.44 48.29 23.08
C ASN A 558 32.48 49.44 23.38
N LEU A 559 31.18 49.17 23.58
CA LEU A 559 30.19 50.20 23.94
C LEU A 559 30.42 50.74 25.35
N LYS A 560 30.74 49.88 26.32
CA LYS A 560 31.08 50.30 27.70
C LYS A 560 32.36 51.14 27.79
N LEU A 561 33.30 50.95 26.86
CA LEU A 561 34.58 51.66 26.80
C LEU A 561 34.54 52.96 25.98
N LYS A 562 33.41 53.30 25.33
CA LYS A 562 33.27 54.57 24.60
C LYS A 562 33.16 55.74 25.58
N GLN A 563 33.92 56.81 25.33
CA GLN A 563 33.85 58.06 26.12
C GLN A 563 32.52 58.80 25.99
N TYR A 564 31.82 58.67 24.85
CA TYR A 564 30.49 59.26 24.64
C TYR A 564 29.56 58.25 23.98
N LEU A 565 28.46 57.94 24.66
CA LEU A 565 27.41 57.05 24.16
C LEU A 565 26.38 57.87 23.37
N SER A 566 26.06 57.44 22.15
CA SER A 566 24.94 58.01 21.41
C SER A 566 23.61 57.64 22.07
N GLN A 567 22.54 58.36 21.74
CA GLN A 567 21.19 58.01 22.23
C GLN A 567 20.75 56.61 21.78
N THR A 568 21.18 56.18 20.60
CA THR A 568 20.97 54.81 20.11
C THR A 568 21.79 53.78 20.88
N ASP A 569 23.03 54.07 21.25
CA ASP A 569 23.86 53.18 22.06
C ASP A 569 23.21 52.93 23.45
N LYS A 570 22.63 53.97 24.06
CA LYS A 570 21.89 53.84 25.34
C LYS A 570 20.64 52.98 25.20
N GLN A 571 19.86 53.17 24.14
CA GLN A 571 18.65 52.38 23.88
C GLN A 571 18.96 50.90 23.61
N ILE A 572 20.04 50.59 22.88
CA ILE A 572 20.46 49.21 22.64
C ILE A 572 20.81 48.51 23.96
N LEU A 573 21.49 49.19 24.88
CA LEU A 573 21.83 48.64 26.20
C LEU A 573 20.61 48.46 27.12
N GLU A 574 19.52 49.19 26.87
CA GLU A 574 18.24 49.09 27.58
C GLU A 574 17.36 47.94 27.04
N PHE A 575 17.44 47.66 25.73
CA PHE A 575 16.71 46.54 25.11
C PHE A 575 17.35 45.16 25.34
N LEU A 576 18.54 45.09 25.94
CA LEU A 576 19.15 43.83 26.34
C LEU A 576 18.41 43.25 27.55
N ASP A 577 18.13 41.94 27.50
CA ASP A 577 17.53 41.21 28.60
C ASP A 577 18.39 41.32 29.88
N ASP A 578 17.74 41.53 31.03
CA ASP A 578 18.40 41.79 32.32
C ASP A 578 19.35 40.65 32.72
N GLU A 579 19.03 39.40 32.37
CA GLU A 579 19.90 38.25 32.64
C GLU A 579 21.17 38.28 31.77
N ILE A 580 21.03 38.70 30.51
CA ILE A 580 22.16 38.84 29.57
C ILE A 580 23.07 39.98 30.02
N LYS A 581 22.48 41.12 30.41
CA LYS A 581 23.21 42.28 30.92
C LYS A 581 24.01 41.94 32.18
N CYS A 582 23.36 41.28 33.14
CA CYS A 582 24.01 40.80 34.36
C CYS A 582 25.18 39.83 34.05
N THR A 583 24.97 38.90 33.11
CA THR A 583 26.03 37.96 32.71
C THR A 583 27.20 38.67 32.03
N PHE A 584 26.93 39.59 31.12
CA PHE A 584 27.97 40.35 30.42
C PHE A 584 28.72 41.29 31.36
N ASP A 585 28.06 41.89 32.35
CA ASP A 585 28.73 42.70 33.37
C ASP A 585 29.64 41.84 34.27
N GLN A 586 29.22 40.63 34.65
CA GLN A 586 30.09 39.69 35.40
C GLN A 586 31.34 39.28 34.60
N LEU A 587 31.15 38.94 33.32
CA LEU A 587 32.25 38.61 32.41
C LEU A 587 33.17 39.81 32.14
N PHE A 588 32.64 41.04 32.16
CA PHE A 588 33.42 42.26 32.04
C PHE A 588 34.31 42.49 33.25
N VAL A 589 33.76 42.37 34.47
CA VAL A 589 34.49 42.57 35.73
C VAL A 589 35.60 41.53 35.95
N GLN A 590 35.36 40.27 35.56
CA GLN A 590 36.39 39.22 35.65
C GLN A 590 37.60 39.49 34.75
N ASN A 591 37.39 40.08 33.57
CA ASN A 591 38.49 40.41 32.64
C ASN A 591 39.37 41.57 33.14
N PHE A 592 38.85 42.49 33.97
CA PHE A 592 39.62 43.61 34.53
C PHE A 592 40.41 43.23 35.81
N ARG A 593 39.88 42.35 36.67
CA ARG A 593 40.59 41.89 37.89
C ARG A 593 41.88 41.10 37.62
N GLY A 594 42.10 40.63 36.38
CA GLY A 594 43.35 39.97 35.97
C GLY A 594 44.54 40.92 35.81
N LEU A 595 44.32 42.23 35.65
CA LEU A 595 45.37 43.21 35.33
C LEU A 595 45.99 43.91 36.54
N GLU A 596 45.30 43.99 37.68
CA GLU A 596 45.79 44.72 38.88
C GLU A 596 46.70 43.90 39.81
N SER A 597 46.94 42.61 39.55
CA SER A 597 47.60 41.72 40.52
C SER A 597 49.11 41.51 40.34
N ARG A 598 49.82 42.32 39.54
CA ARG A 598 51.30 42.22 39.41
C ARG A 598 52.00 43.56 39.20
N GLU A 599 52.22 44.28 40.29
CA GLU A 599 53.31 45.25 40.38
C GLU A 599 54.00 45.12 41.75
N LYS A 600 55.26 44.64 41.74
CA LYS A 600 56.18 44.75 42.88
C LYS A 600 57.46 45.42 42.38
N ARG A 601 57.80 46.52 43.05
CA ARG A 601 59.01 47.34 42.87
C ARG A 601 60.29 46.52 43.01
N PRO A 602 61.39 47.01 42.44
CA PRO A 602 62.58 47.22 43.25
C PRO A 602 63.18 48.63 43.09
N VAL A 603 64.18 48.90 43.91
CA VAL A 603 64.67 50.20 44.39
C VAL A 603 66.21 50.25 44.23
N LEU A 604 66.74 51.44 43.88
CA LEU A 604 68.15 51.93 43.85
C LEU A 604 69.13 51.18 42.88
N ASP A 605 70.11 51.77 42.19
CA ASP A 605 70.93 52.97 42.47
C ASP A 605 71.68 53.51 41.21
N MET A 606 72.08 54.79 41.29
CA MET A 606 73.24 55.53 40.75
C MET A 606 73.71 55.55 39.27
N GLU A 607 74.07 56.80 38.88
CA GLU A 607 75.03 57.26 37.85
C GLU A 607 74.65 57.15 36.34
N SER A 608 74.97 58.07 35.44
CA SER A 608 75.50 59.45 35.48
C SER A 608 75.52 60.00 34.04
N ILE A 609 75.46 61.34 33.93
CA ILE A 609 76.22 62.19 32.98
C ILE A 609 75.77 62.25 31.49
N CYS A 610 75.33 63.48 31.16
CA CYS A 610 75.66 64.34 30.01
C CYS A 610 75.48 63.79 28.57
N GLU A 611 75.18 64.57 27.54
CA GLU A 611 75.29 66.00 27.29
C GLU A 611 74.60 66.28 25.95
N SER A 612 74.03 67.48 25.80
CA SER A 612 74.00 68.26 24.55
C SER A 612 73.15 67.67 23.38
N ARG A 613 72.52 68.42 22.48
CA ARG A 613 72.63 69.82 22.06
C ARG A 613 71.42 70.08 21.15
N PHE A 614 70.83 71.27 21.27
CA PHE A 614 70.11 72.03 20.22
C PHE A 614 70.82 71.95 18.84
N PRO A 615 70.23 72.29 17.66
CA PRO A 615 69.32 73.43 17.42
C PRO A 615 68.10 73.15 16.48
N VAL A 616 66.95 73.86 16.54
CA VAL A 616 66.57 75.25 16.13
C VAL A 616 65.97 75.35 14.71
N ARG A 617 64.87 76.12 14.62
CA ARG A 617 64.27 76.88 13.47
C ARG A 617 63.70 76.11 12.27
N ASP A 618 62.70 76.60 11.53
CA ASP A 618 61.91 77.85 11.47
C ASP A 618 60.59 77.46 10.75
N SER A 619 59.39 77.87 11.18
CA SER A 619 58.68 79.13 10.89
C SER A 619 58.37 79.45 9.41
N MET A 620 57.12 79.87 9.20
CA MET A 620 56.45 80.61 8.09
C MET A 620 55.25 79.85 7.46
N VAL A 621 53.97 80.28 7.56
CA VAL A 621 53.34 81.61 7.26
C VAL A 621 53.40 81.84 5.73
N GLU A 622 52.38 82.15 4.95
CA GLU A 622 51.01 82.69 5.10
C GLU A 622 50.27 82.50 3.76
N SER A 623 48.94 82.72 3.78
CA SER A 623 48.10 83.44 2.79
C SER A 623 46.81 82.70 2.45
#